data_AF-A0A399F0I9-F1
#
_entry.id   AF-A0A399F0I9-F1
#
_cell.length_a   1.000
_cell.length_b   1.000
_cell.length_c   1.000
_cell.angle_alpha   90.00
_cell.angle_beta   90.00
_cell.angle_gamma   90.00
#
_symmetry.space_group_name_H-M   'P 1'
#
loop_
_entity.id
_entity.type
_entity.pdbx_description
1 polymer ?
#
loop_
_entity_poly.entity_id
_entity_poly.type
_entity_poly.pdbx_seq_one_letter_code
_entity_poly.pdbx_strand_id
1 'polypeptide(L)' 'MAKKEKKRLQVVISDEQDALLTKAAYELSNPERLVSKSEVVRLAIQKIAQDLEEGKASLEDLLKNLEPEEEE' A
#
# COMPACT_ATOMS: atom_id res chain seq x y z
N MET A 1 -20.16 -0.64 -21.70
CA MET A 1 -19.01 -0.31 -20.82
C MET A 1 -18.61 -1.57 -20.09
N ALA A 2 -17.40 -2.09 -20.33
CA ALA A 2 -16.95 -3.34 -19.71
C ALA A 2 -16.96 -3.17 -18.18
N LYS A 3 -17.65 -4.06 -17.46
CA LYS A 3 -17.58 -4.11 -15.99
C LYS A 3 -16.11 -4.30 -15.64
N LYS A 4 -15.50 -3.31 -15.00
CA LYS A 4 -14.13 -3.45 -14.48
C LYS A 4 -14.12 -4.65 -13.54
N GLU A 5 -13.44 -5.72 -13.93
CA GLU A 5 -13.30 -6.90 -13.09
C GLU A 5 -12.52 -6.51 -11.82
N LYS A 6 -13.13 -6.73 -10.66
CA LYS A 6 -12.49 -6.48 -9.38
C LYS A 6 -11.75 -7.75 -8.97
N LYS A 7 -10.43 -7.65 -8.77
CA LYS A 7 -9.62 -8.73 -8.20
C LYS A 7 -9.63 -8.62 -6.67
N ARG A 8 -9.76 -9.75 -5.97
CA ARG A 8 -9.58 -9.84 -4.52
C ARG A 8 -8.10 -10.06 -4.23
N LEU A 9 -7.55 -9.28 -3.31
CA LEU A 9 -6.17 -9.40 -2.85
C LEU A 9 -6.19 -9.79 -1.37
N GLN A 10 -5.43 -10.83 -1.02
CA GLN A 10 -5.16 -11.23 0.35
C GLN A 10 -3.66 -11.09 0.57
N VAL A 11 -3.28 -10.38 1.63
CA VAL A 11 -1.89 -10.11 2.00
C VAL A 11 -1.78 -10.35 3.49
N VAL A 12 -0.75 -11.08 3.91
CA VAL A 12 -0.38 -11.19 5.31
C VAL A 12 0.56 -10.03 5.60
N ILE A 13 0.27 -9.27 6.66
CA ILE A 13 1.06 -8.11 7.07
C ILE A 13 1.37 -8.24 8.56
N SER A 14 2.50 -7.67 8.99
CA SER A 14 2.85 -7.62 10.41
C SER A 14 1.97 -6.62 11.19
N ASP A 15 1.96 -6.74 12.51
CA ASP A 15 1.26 -5.79 13.39
C ASP A 15 1.77 -4.35 13.21
N GLU A 16 3.07 -4.17 12.99
CA GLU A 16 3.66 -2.86 12.66
C GLU A 16 3.13 -2.31 11.33
N GLN A 17 3.02 -3.15 10.30
CA GLN A 17 2.47 -2.75 9.02
C GLN A 17 0.98 -2.35 9.13
N ASP A 18 0.18 -3.06 9.93
CA ASP A 18 -1.22 -2.67 10.17
C ASP A 18 -1.33 -1.36 10.96
N ALA A 19 -0.45 -1.12 11.93
CA ALA A 19 -0.36 0.14 12.65
C ALA A 19 -0.02 1.31 11.72
N LEU A 20 0.94 1.12 10.80
CA LEU A 20 1.29 2.10 9.77
C LEU A 20 0.12 2.39 8.83
N LEU A 21 -0.61 1.35 8.37
CA LEU A 21 -1.82 1.52 7.55
C LEU A 21 -2.90 2.30 8.28
N THR A 22 -3.11 2.02 9.57
CA THR A 22 -4.07 2.75 10.42
C THR A 22 -3.71 4.22 10.52
N LYS A 23 -2.44 4.52 10.81
CA LYS A 23 -1.94 5.89 10.93
C LYS A 23 -2.09 6.64 9.60
N ALA A 24 -1.66 6.06 8.50
CA ALA A 24 -1.76 6.67 7.18
C ALA A 24 -3.23 6.91 6.76
N ALA A 25 -4.14 5.99 7.08
CA ALA A 25 -5.56 6.17 6.82
C ALA A 25 -6.13 7.37 7.59
N TYR A 26 -5.75 7.54 8.86
CA TYR A 26 -6.17 8.68 9.67
C TYR A 26 -5.60 10.00 9.13
N GLU A 27 -4.31 10.04 8.79
CA GLU A 27 -3.65 11.25 8.25
C GLU A 27 -4.20 11.70 6.90
N LEU A 28 -4.58 10.75 6.04
CA LEU A 28 -5.20 11.04 4.74
C LEU A 28 -6.70 11.34 4.85
N SER A 29 -7.31 11.00 5.98
CA SER A 29 -8.71 11.32 6.25
C SER A 29 -8.85 12.77 6.68
N ASN A 30 -9.95 13.39 6.30
CA ASN A 30 -10.34 14.72 6.76
C ASN A 30 -11.86 14.75 7.00
N PRO A 31 -12.42 15.83 7.59
CA PRO A 31 -13.85 15.89 7.89
C PRO A 31 -14.77 15.73 6.68
N GLU A 32 -14.28 16.04 5.48
CA GLU A 32 -15.04 15.94 4.22
C GLU A 32 -14.91 14.56 3.57
N ARG A 33 -13.85 13.80 3.90
CA ARG A 33 -13.56 12.50 3.31
C ARG A 33 -12.79 11.59 4.25
N LEU A 34 -13.41 10.46 4.58
CA LEU A 34 -12.75 9.34 5.23
C LEU A 34 -12.00 8.48 4.21
N VAL A 35 -10.80 8.05 4.56
CA VAL A 35 -9.95 7.17 3.76
C VAL A 35 -9.80 5.84 4.50
N SER A 36 -10.19 4.75 3.85
CA SER A 36 -10.05 3.40 4.39
C SER A 36 -8.63 2.85 4.22
N LYS A 37 -8.22 1.90 5.06
CA LYS A 37 -6.95 1.17 4.90
C LYS A 37 -6.79 0.59 3.48
N SER A 38 -7.85 0.03 2.90
CA SER A 38 -7.83 -0.48 1.52
C SER A 38 -7.66 0.59 0.45
N GLU A 39 -8.06 1.84 0.70
CA GLU A 39 -7.76 2.97 -0.18
C GLU A 39 -6.30 3.39 -0.05
N VAL A 40 -5.75 3.39 1.16
CA VAL A 40 -4.32 3.63 1.39
C VAL A 40 -3.47 2.61 0.64
N VAL A 41 -3.81 1.31 0.72
CA VAL A 41 -3.11 0.26 -0.04
C VAL A 41 -3.15 0.52 -1.54
N ARG A 42 -4.32 0.89 -2.08
CA ARG A 42 -4.45 1.21 -3.52
C ARG A 42 -3.62 2.44 -3.91
N LEU A 43 -3.59 3.45 -3.06
CA LEU A 43 -2.78 4.66 -3.29
C LEU A 43 -1.28 4.36 -3.22
N ALA A 44 -0.86 3.54 -2.25
CA ALA A 44 0.53 3.13 -2.08
C ALA A 44 1.03 2.33 -3.29
N ILE A 45 0.23 1.39 -3.80
CA ILE A 45 0.57 0.62 -5.02
C ILE A 45 0.80 1.58 -6.21
N GLN A 46 -0.08 2.57 -6.39
CA GLN A 46 0.09 3.56 -7.47
C GLN A 46 1.33 4.42 -7.27
N LYS A 47 1.59 4.88 -6.04
CA LYS A 47 2.74 5.72 -5.73
C LYS A 47 4.07 5.00 -5.95
N ILE A 48 4.18 3.74 -5.52
CA ILE A 48 5.37 2.92 -5.73
C ILE A 48 5.62 2.70 -7.22
N ALA A 49 4.57 2.36 -7.99
CA ALA A 49 4.71 2.19 -9.43
C ALA A 49 5.20 3.46 -10.13
N GLN A 50 4.64 4.62 -9.75
CA GLN A 50 5.07 5.91 -10.28
C GLN A 50 6.52 6.24 -9.89
N ASP A 51 6.92 6.01 -8.64
CA ASP A 51 8.28 6.32 -8.18
C ASP A 51 9.34 5.44 -8.85
N LEU A 52 8.99 4.19 -9.16
CA LEU A 52 9.83 3.29 -9.96
C LEU A 52 9.94 3.77 -11.42
N GLU A 53 8.82 4.17 -12.03
CA GLU A 53 8.81 4.69 -13.41
C GLU A 53 9.60 6.00 -13.54
N GLU A 54 9.51 6.87 -12.54
CA GLU A 54 10.23 8.15 -12.49
C GLU A 54 11.69 8.01 -12.03
N GLY A 55 12.15 6.81 -11.65
CA GLY A 55 13.50 6.55 -11.15
C GLY A 55 13.80 7.21 -9.79
N LYS A 56 12.77 7.60 -9.04
CA LYS A 56 12.89 8.20 -7.70
C LYS A 56 13.17 7.18 -6.61
N ALA A 57 12.87 5.91 -6.89
CA ALA A 57 13.18 4.79 -6.01
C ALA A 57 13.84 3.67 -6.83
N SER A 58 14.84 3.01 -6.25
CA SER A 58 15.35 1.74 -6.79
C SER A 58 14.55 0.58 -6.23
N LEU A 59 14.17 -0.37 -7.09
CA LEU A 59 13.53 -1.62 -6.68
C LEU A 59 14.39 -2.36 -5.64
N GLU A 60 15.71 -2.33 -5.80
CA GLU A 60 16.67 -3.00 -4.92
C GLU A 60 16.63 -2.44 -3.50
N ASP A 61 16.42 -1.13 -3.35
CA ASP A 61 16.36 -0.49 -2.03
C ASP A 61 15.00 -0.70 -1.37
N LEU A 62 13.91 -0.74 -2.15
CA LEU A 62 12.59 -1.06 -1.62
C LEU A 62 12.53 -2.51 -1.12
N LEU A 63 13.15 -3.45 -1.85
CA LEU A 63 13.18 -4.86 -1.48
C LEU A 63 14.03 -5.14 -0.23
N LYS A 64 15.12 -4.40 0.01
CA LYS A 64 15.91 -4.53 1.26
C LYS A 64 15.11 -4.22 2.52
N ASN A 65 14.12 -3.34 2.41
CA ASN A 65 13.28 -2.91 3.53
C ASN A 65 12.03 -3.77 3.70
N LEU A 66 11.74 -4.67 2.77
CA LEU A 66 10.74 -5.72 2.97
C LEU A 66 11.37 -6.77 3.87
N GLU A 67 10.85 -6.90 5.08
CA GLU A 67 11.18 -8.05 5.93
C GLU A 67 10.83 -9.32 5.17
N PRO A 68 11.71 -10.35 5.18
CA PRO A 68 11.38 -11.62 4.56
C PRO A 68 10.10 -12.15 5.20
N GLU A 69 9.19 -12.69 4.38
CA GLU A 69 8.05 -13.45 4.90
C GLU A 69 8.62 -14.48 5.89
N GLU A 70 8.16 -14.47 7.14
CA GLU A 70 8.45 -15.56 8.06
C GLU A 70 7.86 -16.82 7.41
N GLU A 71 8.72 -17.64 6.81
CA GLU A 71 8.37 -18.98 6.34
C GLU A 71 7.93 -19.79 7.57
N GLU A 72 6.61 -19.88 7.81
CA GLU A 72 6.03 -20.94 8.66
C GLU A 72 6.12 -22.31 7.96
#